data_AF-A0A9E5N765-F1
#
_entry.id   AF-A0A9E5N765-F1
#
_cell.length_a   1.000
_cell.length_b   1.000
_cell.length_c   1.000
_cell.angle_alpha   90.00
_cell.angle_beta   90.00
_cell.angle_gamma   90.00
#
_symmetry.space_group_name_H-M   'P 1'
#
loop_
_entity.id
_entity.type
_entity.pdbx_description
1 polymer ?
#
loop_
_entity_poly.entity_id
_entity_poly.type
_entity_poly.pdbx_seq_one_letter_code
_entity_poly.pdbx_strand_id
1 'polypeptide(L)' 'VARDWKAHREDDLTPIVENQAFGWNPSIAGTKSEDTIIASSDDPLIISAIPRWPMISVETDIGTIERPDILVMV' A
#
# COMPACT_ATOMS: atom_id res chain seq x y z
N VAL A 1 0.98 -10.93 21.42
CA VAL A 1 0.29 -10.79 20.12
C VAL A 1 0.57 -9.37 19.66
N ALA A 2 1.55 -9.17 18.78
CA ALA A 2 1.79 -7.84 18.22
C ALA A 2 0.60 -7.50 17.31
N ARG A 3 0.12 -6.26 17.37
CA ARG A 3 -0.95 -5.72 16.49
C ARG A 3 -0.43 -5.46 15.07
N ASP A 4 0.85 -5.72 14.83
CA ASP A 4 1.55 -5.29 13.64
C ASP A 4 2.05 -6.54 12.92
N TRP A 5 1.44 -6.84 11.77
CA TRP A 5 2.04 -7.73 10.79
C TRP A 5 3.25 -6.99 10.23
N LYS A 6 4.45 -7.49 10.55
CA LYS A 6 5.69 -7.01 9.93
C LYS A 6 5.66 -7.40 8.46
N ALA A 7 6.26 -6.58 7.60
CA ALA A 7 6.48 -6.90 6.20
C ALA A 7 6.89 -8.37 6.05
N HIS A 8 6.28 -9.05 5.06
CA HIS A 8 6.37 -10.49 4.84
C HIS A 8 7.77 -11.01 5.16
N ARG A 9 7.87 -11.99 6.07
CA ARG A 9 9.19 -12.54 6.40
C ARG A 9 9.69 -13.32 5.19
N GLU A 10 10.99 -13.30 4.97
CA GLU A 10 11.62 -14.03 3.87
C GLU A 10 11.41 -15.56 4.00
N ASP A 11 11.22 -16.05 5.22
CA ASP A 11 10.96 -17.47 5.53
C ASP A 11 9.47 -17.86 5.54
N ASP A 12 8.55 -16.92 5.30
CA ASP A 12 7.13 -17.22 5.15
C ASP A 12 6.87 -17.73 3.73
N LEU A 13 6.35 -18.96 3.63
CA LEU A 13 6.08 -19.63 2.36
C LEU A 13 4.58 -19.61 2.01
N THR A 14 3.78 -18.82 2.73
CA THR A 14 2.35 -18.68 2.44
C THR A 14 2.19 -18.12 1.02
N PRO A 15 1.52 -18.86 0.11
CA PRO A 15 1.39 -18.40 -1.26
C PRO A 15 0.47 -17.17 -1.33
N ILE A 16 0.90 -16.17 -2.08
CA ILE A 16 0.03 -15.09 -2.55
C ILE A 16 -0.79 -15.66 -3.71
N VAL A 17 -2.12 -15.53 -3.64
CA VAL A 17 -3.03 -16.00 -4.69
C VAL A 17 -3.54 -14.84 -5.54
N GLU A 18 -3.93 -15.14 -6.79
CA GLU A 18 -4.49 -14.15 -7.69
C GLU A 18 -5.76 -13.51 -7.10
N ASN A 19 -5.87 -12.19 -7.25
CA ASN A 19 -6.93 -11.35 -6.69
C ASN A 19 -6.99 -11.29 -5.16
N GLN A 20 -5.92 -11.69 -4.46
CA GLN A 20 -5.83 -11.53 -3.01
C GLN A 20 -5.62 -10.06 -2.63
N ALA A 21 -6.45 -9.56 -1.71
CA ALA A 21 -6.32 -8.21 -1.17
C ALA A 21 -5.35 -8.17 0.03
N PHE A 22 -4.51 -7.14 0.07
CA PHE A 22 -3.58 -6.85 1.15
C PHE A 22 -3.83 -5.45 1.68
N GLY A 23 -3.82 -5.30 3.00
CA GLY A 23 -3.74 -4.01 3.66
C GLY A 23 -2.28 -3.60 3.84
N TRP A 24 -1.90 -2.48 3.25
CA TRP A 24 -0.58 -1.87 3.46
C TRP A 24 -0.78 -0.63 4.34
N ASN A 25 -0.31 -0.65 5.59
CA ASN A 25 -0.66 0.38 6.57
C ASN A 25 0.54 0.89 7.42
N PRO A 26 1.65 1.34 6.80
CA PRO A 26 2.80 1.80 7.55
C PRO A 26 2.46 3.01 8.41
N SER A 27 3.05 3.03 9.61
CA SER A 27 2.89 4.10 10.57
C SER A 27 4.24 4.51 11.15
N ILE A 28 4.40 5.81 11.38
CA ILE A 28 5.44 6.41 12.23
C ILE A 28 4.77 7.19 13.36
N ALA A 29 5.56 7.84 14.23
CA ALA A 29 5.00 8.66 15.31
C ALA A 29 4.11 9.79 14.75
N GLY A 30 2.80 9.69 15.00
CA GLY A 30 1.81 10.70 14.62
C GLY A 30 1.33 10.65 13.17
N THR A 31 1.73 9.66 12.37
CA THR A 31 1.33 9.59 10.95
C THR A 31 1.18 8.15 10.48
N LYS A 32 0.16 7.91 9.65
CA LYS A 32 -0.11 6.62 8.99
C LYS A 32 -0.48 6.86 7.53
N SER A 33 -0.07 5.97 6.65
CA SER A 33 -0.60 5.82 5.30
C SER A 33 -1.26 4.45 5.20
N GLU A 34 -2.36 4.32 4.48
CA GLU A 34 -3.07 3.04 4.34
C GLU A 34 -3.60 2.88 2.92
N ASP A 35 -3.39 1.70 2.34
CA ASP A 35 -3.99 1.27 1.09
C ASP A 35 -4.49 -0.17 1.15
N THR A 36 -5.44 -0.46 0.27
CA THR A 36 -5.83 -1.82 -0.10
C THR A 36 -5.31 -2.11 -1.49
N ILE A 37 -4.50 -3.15 -1.61
CA ILE A 37 -3.83 -3.55 -2.85
C ILE A 37 -4.28 -4.96 -3.23
N ILE A 38 -4.74 -5.15 -4.47
CA ILE A 38 -5.04 -6.48 -5.02
C ILE A 38 -3.78 -7.00 -5.73
N ALA A 39 -3.33 -8.20 -5.36
CA ALA A 39 -2.31 -8.93 -6.11
C ALA A 39 -2.92 -9.47 -7.42
N SER A 40 -2.67 -8.77 -8.53
CA SER A 40 -3.05 -9.20 -9.88
C SER A 40 -1.89 -9.92 -10.57
N SER A 41 -2.22 -10.74 -11.57
CA SER A 41 -1.24 -11.37 -12.46
C SER A 41 -0.56 -10.39 -13.42
N ASP A 42 -1.20 -9.24 -13.69
CA ASP A 42 -0.61 -8.15 -14.48
C ASP A 42 0.21 -7.19 -13.60
N ASP A 43 -0.46 -6.34 -12.83
CA ASP A 43 0.15 -5.33 -11.95
C ASP A 43 -0.64 -5.21 -10.62
N PRO A 44 0.01 -4.88 -9.49
CA PRO A 44 -0.70 -4.60 -8.24
C PRO A 44 -1.73 -3.48 -8.40
N LEU A 45 -2.99 -3.74 -8.01
CA LEU A 45 -4.06 -2.75 -8.16
C LEU A 45 -4.35 -2.07 -6.83
N ILE A 46 -4.06 -0.77 -6.73
CA ILE A 46 -4.43 0.05 -5.56
C ILE A 46 -5.88 0.49 -5.70
N ILE A 47 -6.77 -0.01 -4.85
CA ILE A 47 -8.22 0.24 -4.94
C ILE A 47 -8.75 1.27 -3.92
N SER A 48 -7.85 1.85 -3.14
CA SER A 48 -8.13 2.85 -2.09
C SER A 48 -8.00 4.30 -2.57
N ALA A 49 -7.72 4.54 -3.86
CA ALA A 49 -7.56 5.87 -4.42
C ALA A 49 -8.85 6.71 -4.28
N ILE A 50 -8.72 7.92 -3.72
CA ILE A 50 -9.84 8.84 -3.50
C ILE A 50 -9.81 9.92 -4.58
N PRO A 51 -10.90 10.11 -5.35
CA PRO A 51 -10.97 11.17 -6.35
C PRO A 51 -10.70 12.56 -5.74
N ARG A 52 -9.84 13.34 -6.40
CA ARG A 52 -9.44 14.70 -6.02
C ARG A 52 -8.67 14.80 -4.69
N TRP A 53 -8.20 13.69 -4.14
CA TRP A 53 -7.21 13.74 -3.08
C TRP A 53 -5.84 14.13 -3.67
N PRO A 54 -5.01 14.92 -2.97
CA PRO A 54 -3.63 15.18 -3.39
C PRO A 54 -2.85 13.87 -3.49
N MET A 55 -2.10 13.69 -4.57
CA MET A 55 -1.29 12.49 -4.80
C MET A 55 0.15 12.91 -5.16
N ILE A 56 1.10 12.05 -4.79
CA ILE A 56 2.49 12.12 -5.26
C ILE A 56 2.84 10.87 -6.04
N SER A 57 3.66 11.05 -7.09
CA SER A 57 4.29 9.96 -7.83
C SER A 57 5.55 9.49 -7.10
N VAL A 58 5.66 8.19 -6.86
CA VAL A 58 6.80 7.56 -6.21
C VAL A 58 7.42 6.56 -7.18
N GLU A 59 8.69 6.76 -7.51
CA GLU A 59 9.47 5.84 -8.33
C GLU A 59 9.89 4.61 -7.49
N THR A 60 9.68 3.42 -8.04
CA THR A 60 10.10 2.14 -7.45
C THR A 60 10.83 1.29 -8.48
N ASP A 61 11.50 0.22 -8.03
CA ASP A 61 12.21 -0.71 -8.91
C ASP A 61 11.27 -1.41 -9.92
N ILE A 62 9.96 -1.41 -9.67
CA ILE A 62 8.93 -2.03 -10.51
C ILE A 62 8.06 -1.01 -11.26
N GLY A 63 8.38 0.29 -11.16
CA GLY A 63 7.66 1.37 -11.84
C GLY A 63 7.16 2.47 -10.90
N THR A 64 6.45 3.44 -11.47
CA THR A 64 5.88 4.57 -10.73
C THR A 64 4.56 4.18 -10.09
N ILE A 65 4.39 4.48 -8.80
CA ILE A 65 3.12 4.32 -8.08
C ILE A 65 2.61 5.67 -7.56
N GLU A 66 1.29 5.85 -7.57
CA GLU A 66 0.64 7.03 -7.00
C GLU A 66 0.30 6.80 -5.53
N ARG A 67 0.66 7.75 -4.67
CA ARG A 67 0.47 7.68 -3.22
C ARG A 67 -0.30 8.90 -2.70
N PRO A 68 -1.18 8.75 -1.70
CA PRO A 68 -1.87 9.90 -1.12
C PRO A 68 -0.87 10.85 -0.43
N ASP A 69 -0.96 12.13 -0.78
CA ASP A 69 -0.24 13.22 -0.15
C ASP A 69 -1.08 13.83 0.99
N ILE A 70 -0.47 14.76 1.72
CA ILE A 70 -1.11 15.52 2.79
C ILE A 70 -2.03 16.58 2.17
N LEU A 71 -3.32 16.49 2.46
CA LEU A 71 -4.25 17.57 2.15
C LEU A 71 -3.99 18.77 3.08
N VAL A 72 -3.44 19.84 2.51
CA VAL A 72 -3.28 21.12 3.19
C VAL A 72 -4.52 21.97 2.93
N MET A 73 -5.25 22.33 4.00
CA MET A 73 -6.38 23.25 3.92
C MET A 73 -5.88 24.69 4.10
N VAL A 74 -6.28 25.58 3.20
CA VAL A 74 -5.99 27.02 3.25
C VAL A 74 -7.24 27.81 3.59
#